data_AF-A0A806CP69-F1
#
_entry.id   AF-A0A806CP69-F1
#
_cell.length_a   1.000
_cell.length_b   1.000
_cell.length_c   1.000
_cell.angle_alpha   90.00
_cell.angle_beta   90.00
_cell.angle_gamma   90.00
#
_symmetry.space_group_name_H-M   'P 1'
#
loop_
_entity.id
_entity.type
_entity.pdbx_description
1 polymer ?
#
loop_
_entity_poly.entity_id
_entity_poly.type
_entity_poly.pdbx_seq_one_letter_code
_entity_poly.pdbx_strand_id
1 'polypeptide(L)'
;MGIMARLMIFLLLLLGPALAQNLIALAPPGAVAGFYLNDLRGSRYLSGLAADWKQSGMEALLNRELRQQAGSDAALLGIAAGGLAAALYTDGFFVIARPSAEAMQALRREAKGLRAQGGWLVGGDGEVEMGFSRELVFMASPKYARLFLQNRRGLQAPVRGDLVLWGSLPQSLVRGLGLPPRALGAIQTFRRFSYAIQLTAGGYTDEARLELNPSADPALANLLLPKTQPYNAADLPRGLSVSTGVFDLSRLGAYLPGLLREFDLRLSLDLRAFGARFATVTVQGPPPARDGLGEGLLGHSLIYWELRDPPTAEANLLALLQSLAAFSSPEGQGGFKVLGNEGEFKAVEVGLGGVLYYKLEANRLILATSKSALAAVKNPTWRTDPGFQRFRVRIPANAVSYTFTNQGAILQQQFGSLSELLPLTIGDQADALEREIVDSFTNFLERVGQRFGLGLSYTVVEGNTLVGRGFYEVRW
;
A
#
# COMPACT_ATOMS: atom_id res chain seq x y z
N MET A 1 9.03 -21.89 -50.09
CA MET A 1 7.83 -21.38 -49.37
C MET A 1 7.97 -21.33 -47.84
N GLY A 2 9.17 -21.46 -47.24
CA GLY A 2 9.33 -21.57 -45.76
C GLY A 2 9.93 -20.36 -45.03
N ILE A 3 10.62 -19.46 -45.73
CA ILE A 3 11.31 -18.30 -45.12
C ILE A 3 10.33 -17.14 -44.89
N MET A 4 9.45 -16.84 -45.84
CA MET A 4 8.45 -15.77 -45.73
C MET A 4 7.40 -16.03 -44.64
N ALA A 5 6.95 -17.28 -44.48
CA ALA A 5 6.02 -17.66 -43.41
C ALA A 5 6.66 -17.52 -42.02
N ARG A 6 7.94 -17.91 -41.87
CA ARG A 6 8.69 -17.72 -40.62
C ARG A 6 8.93 -16.24 -40.30
N LEU A 7 9.22 -15.42 -41.30
CA LEU A 7 9.37 -13.96 -41.15
C LEU A 7 8.05 -13.27 -40.78
N MET A 8 6.93 -13.67 -41.37
CA MET A 8 5.59 -13.20 -40.96
C MET A 8 5.22 -13.64 -39.56
N ILE A 9 5.53 -14.88 -39.16
CA ILE A 9 5.33 -15.36 -37.78
C ILE A 9 6.23 -14.58 -36.81
N PHE A 10 7.48 -14.29 -37.19
CA PHE A 10 8.39 -13.47 -36.38
C PHE A 10 7.93 -12.01 -36.27
N LEU A 11 7.40 -11.42 -37.35
CA LEU A 11 6.77 -10.09 -37.35
C LEU A 11 5.48 -10.06 -36.54
N LEU A 12 4.64 -11.09 -36.62
CA LEU A 12 3.43 -11.25 -35.81
C LEU A 12 3.77 -11.50 -34.33
N LEU A 13 4.88 -12.18 -34.02
CA LEU A 13 5.41 -12.36 -32.67
C LEU A 13 6.07 -11.07 -32.14
N LEU A 14 6.71 -10.27 -33.00
CA LEU A 14 7.25 -8.94 -32.67
C LEU A 14 6.16 -7.88 -32.53
N LEU A 15 5.02 -8.07 -33.21
CA LEU A 15 3.79 -7.27 -33.07
C LEU A 15 2.84 -7.82 -32.00
N GLY A 16 3.09 -9.02 -31.46
CA GLY A 16 2.30 -9.63 -30.38
C GLY A 16 2.20 -8.76 -29.13
N PRO A 17 3.29 -8.09 -28.69
CA PRO A 17 3.23 -7.09 -27.61
C PRO A 17 2.55 -5.78 -28.03
N ALA A 18 2.44 -5.49 -29.35
CA ALA A 18 1.83 -4.28 -29.89
C ALA A 18 0.29 -4.40 -30.07
N LEU A 19 -0.27 -5.62 -30.01
CA LEU A 19 -1.71 -5.87 -30.12
C LEU A 19 -2.45 -5.84 -28.78
N ALA A 20 -1.73 -5.84 -27.65
CA ALA A 20 -2.27 -5.32 -26.41
C ALA A 20 -2.23 -3.78 -26.51
N GLN A 21 -3.25 -3.18 -27.14
CA GLN A 21 -3.43 -1.73 -27.03
C GLN A 21 -3.43 -1.37 -25.55
N ASN A 22 -2.36 -0.73 -25.10
CA ASN A 22 -2.29 -0.23 -23.74
C ASN A 22 -3.44 0.76 -23.58
N LEU A 23 -4.46 0.39 -22.80
CA LEU A 23 -5.67 1.19 -22.65
C LEU A 23 -5.34 2.61 -22.19
N ILE A 24 -4.25 2.81 -21.45
CA ILE A 24 -3.84 4.15 -21.05
C ILE A 24 -3.38 5.02 -22.23
N ALA A 25 -2.78 4.42 -23.26
CA ALA A 25 -2.37 5.16 -24.46
C ALA A 25 -3.58 5.69 -25.25
N LEU A 26 -4.76 5.11 -25.05
CA LEU A 26 -6.01 5.60 -25.62
C LEU A 26 -6.58 6.80 -24.84
N ALA A 27 -6.16 7.03 -23.60
CA ALA A 27 -6.61 8.19 -22.84
C ALA A 27 -6.01 9.51 -23.40
N PRO A 28 -6.76 10.62 -23.32
CA PRO A 28 -6.23 11.94 -23.62
C PRO A 28 -4.99 12.32 -22.78
N PRO A 29 -4.10 13.18 -23.28
CA PRO A 29 -2.95 13.65 -22.52
C PRO A 29 -3.34 14.63 -21.42
N GLY A 30 -2.47 14.81 -20.41
CA GLY A 30 -2.61 15.85 -19.37
C GLY A 30 -3.28 15.40 -18.07
N ALA A 31 -3.46 14.09 -17.88
CA ALA A 31 -4.01 13.55 -16.63
C ALA A 31 -3.08 13.84 -15.44
N VAL A 32 -3.65 14.31 -14.32
CA VAL A 32 -2.92 14.55 -13.07
C VAL A 32 -2.80 13.28 -12.25
N ALA A 33 -3.73 12.35 -12.41
CA ALA A 33 -3.68 11.03 -11.80
C ALA A 33 -4.25 9.99 -12.76
N GLY A 34 -3.93 8.74 -12.52
CA GLY A 34 -4.52 7.65 -13.27
C GLY A 34 -4.25 6.30 -12.67
N PHE A 35 -4.97 5.34 -13.23
CA PHE A 35 -4.95 3.94 -12.88
C PHE A 35 -4.99 3.16 -14.19
N TYR A 36 -4.23 2.07 -14.26
CA TYR A 36 -4.25 1.14 -15.37
C TYR A 36 -4.14 -0.28 -14.84
N LEU A 37 -5.02 -1.13 -15.34
CA LEU A 37 -5.05 -2.58 -15.18
C LEU A 37 -4.95 -3.21 -16.56
N ASN A 38 -3.92 -4.02 -16.77
CA ASN A 38 -3.72 -4.75 -18.01
C ASN A 38 -4.80 -5.84 -18.20
N ASP A 39 -4.91 -6.39 -19.40
CA ASP A 39 -5.79 -7.53 -19.65
C ASP A 39 -5.20 -8.79 -18.97
N LEU A 40 -5.72 -9.13 -17.80
CA LEU A 40 -5.26 -10.28 -17.00
C LEU A 40 -6.06 -11.55 -17.28
N ARG A 41 -6.95 -11.55 -18.28
CA ARG A 41 -7.73 -12.75 -18.64
C ARG A 41 -6.79 -13.84 -19.15
N GLY A 42 -6.96 -15.04 -18.61
CA GLY A 42 -6.08 -16.16 -18.94
C GLY A 42 -4.66 -16.00 -18.42
N SER A 43 -4.39 -15.03 -17.54
CA SER A 43 -3.11 -14.95 -16.84
C SER A 43 -2.90 -16.23 -16.03
N ARG A 44 -1.85 -16.99 -16.38
CA ARG A 44 -1.41 -18.18 -15.63
C ARG A 44 -1.02 -17.86 -14.18
N TYR A 45 -0.83 -16.59 -13.84
CA TYR A 45 -0.49 -16.13 -12.51
C TYR A 45 -1.73 -15.89 -11.64
N LEU A 46 -2.93 -15.79 -12.22
CA LEU A 46 -4.15 -15.62 -11.43
C LEU A 46 -5.03 -16.87 -11.38
N SER A 47 -4.64 -17.94 -12.08
CA SER A 47 -5.46 -19.15 -12.20
C SER A 47 -5.69 -19.84 -10.85
N GLY A 48 -4.69 -19.93 -9.97
CA GLY A 48 -4.88 -20.53 -8.66
C GLY A 48 -5.65 -19.65 -7.70
N LEU A 49 -5.46 -18.32 -7.73
CA LEU A 49 -6.29 -17.39 -6.96
C LEU A 49 -7.77 -17.46 -7.39
N ALA A 50 -8.02 -17.54 -8.70
CA ALA A 50 -9.37 -17.75 -9.23
C ALA A 50 -9.94 -19.12 -8.83
N ALA A 51 -9.12 -20.17 -8.82
CA ALA A 51 -9.54 -21.49 -8.36
C ALA A 51 -9.89 -21.48 -6.86
N ASP A 52 -9.09 -20.81 -6.04
CA ASP A 52 -9.35 -20.69 -4.59
C ASP A 52 -10.64 -19.89 -4.33
N TRP A 53 -10.87 -18.81 -5.06
CA TRP A 53 -12.10 -18.00 -5.00
C TRP A 53 -13.34 -18.81 -5.37
N LYS A 54 -13.21 -19.70 -6.37
CA LYS A 54 -14.29 -20.60 -6.76
C LYS A 54 -14.50 -21.71 -5.72
N GLN A 55 -13.42 -22.29 -5.21
CA GLN A 55 -13.46 -23.37 -4.22
C GLN A 55 -13.94 -22.91 -2.84
N SER A 56 -13.78 -21.63 -2.51
CA SER A 56 -14.28 -21.06 -1.27
C SER A 56 -15.80 -20.94 -1.22
N GLY A 57 -16.49 -21.09 -2.36
CA GLY A 57 -17.93 -20.86 -2.48
C GLY A 57 -18.31 -19.40 -2.67
N MET A 58 -17.37 -18.47 -2.51
CA MET A 58 -17.62 -17.03 -2.55
C MET A 58 -18.13 -16.56 -3.91
N GLU A 59 -17.57 -17.08 -5.01
CA GLU A 59 -18.05 -16.76 -6.36
C GLU A 59 -19.52 -17.13 -6.55
N ALA A 60 -19.91 -18.34 -6.11
CA ALA A 60 -21.26 -18.85 -6.27
C ALA A 60 -22.25 -18.07 -5.39
N LEU A 61 -21.86 -17.79 -4.15
CA LEU A 61 -22.66 -17.03 -3.20
C LEU A 61 -22.89 -15.60 -3.69
N LEU A 62 -21.82 -14.87 -4.04
CA LEU A 62 -21.96 -13.49 -4.54
C LEU A 62 -22.78 -13.45 -5.83
N ASN A 63 -22.54 -14.36 -6.78
CA ASN A 63 -23.34 -14.41 -8.00
C ASN A 63 -24.82 -14.67 -7.73
N ARG A 64 -25.16 -15.50 -6.73
CA ARG A 64 -26.55 -15.76 -6.32
C ARG A 64 -27.18 -14.49 -5.76
N GLU A 65 -26.55 -13.87 -4.76
CA GLU A 65 -27.09 -12.68 -4.08
C GLU A 65 -27.16 -11.46 -5.00
N LEU A 66 -26.12 -11.22 -5.79
CA LEU A 66 -26.07 -10.10 -6.75
C LEU A 66 -27.16 -10.22 -7.82
N ARG A 67 -27.43 -11.44 -8.31
CA ARG A 67 -28.52 -11.64 -9.29
C ARG A 67 -29.89 -11.46 -8.67
N GLN A 68 -30.06 -11.81 -7.38
CA GLN A 68 -31.31 -11.56 -6.67
C GLN A 68 -31.56 -10.07 -6.43
N GLN A 69 -30.52 -9.31 -6.10
CA GLN A 69 -30.63 -7.89 -5.75
C GLN A 69 -30.55 -6.95 -6.96
N ALA A 70 -29.60 -7.18 -7.87
CA ALA A 70 -29.27 -6.29 -8.98
C ALA A 70 -29.73 -6.82 -10.34
N GLY A 71 -30.31 -8.03 -10.41
CA GLY A 71 -30.86 -8.59 -11.65
C GLY A 71 -29.82 -8.64 -12.78
N SER A 72 -30.11 -7.94 -13.89
CA SER A 72 -29.21 -7.83 -15.05
C SER A 72 -27.93 -7.04 -14.78
N ASP A 73 -27.94 -6.16 -13.78
CA ASP A 73 -26.87 -5.19 -13.52
C ASP A 73 -25.67 -5.87 -12.85
N ALA A 74 -25.86 -7.08 -12.31
CA ALA A 74 -24.78 -7.95 -11.85
C ALA A 74 -23.75 -8.22 -12.97
N ALA A 75 -24.15 -8.16 -14.24
CA ALA A 75 -23.24 -8.29 -15.37
C ALA A 75 -22.19 -7.17 -15.44
N LEU A 76 -22.47 -5.99 -14.87
CA LEU A 76 -21.57 -4.83 -14.88
C LEU A 76 -20.28 -5.05 -14.07
N LEU A 77 -20.25 -6.04 -13.18
CA LEU A 77 -19.01 -6.46 -12.50
C LEU A 77 -17.91 -6.88 -13.51
N GLY A 78 -18.32 -7.31 -14.69
CA GLY A 78 -17.41 -7.62 -15.79
C GLY A 78 -16.85 -6.42 -16.54
N ILE A 79 -17.09 -5.16 -16.11
CA ILE A 79 -16.69 -3.96 -16.87
C ILE A 79 -15.17 -3.86 -17.09
N ALA A 80 -14.37 -4.31 -16.13
CA ALA A 80 -12.92 -4.31 -16.19
C ALA A 80 -12.32 -5.70 -16.50
N ALA A 81 -13.14 -6.67 -16.95
CA ALA A 81 -12.72 -8.06 -17.09
C ALA A 81 -11.48 -8.21 -17.98
N GLY A 82 -11.39 -7.47 -19.09
CA GLY A 82 -10.24 -7.44 -20.00
C GLY A 82 -9.29 -6.27 -19.82
N GLY A 83 -9.30 -5.64 -18.64
CA GLY A 83 -8.48 -4.48 -18.32
C GLY A 83 -9.28 -3.17 -18.27
N LEU A 84 -8.66 -2.17 -17.65
CA LEU A 84 -9.23 -0.85 -17.36
C LEU A 84 -8.12 0.20 -17.39
N ALA A 85 -8.41 1.37 -17.95
CA ALA A 85 -7.61 2.58 -17.72
C ALA A 85 -8.55 3.70 -17.25
N ALA A 86 -8.18 4.36 -16.17
CA ALA A 86 -8.84 5.55 -15.66
C ALA A 86 -7.82 6.69 -15.57
N ALA A 87 -8.20 7.87 -16.02
CA ALA A 87 -7.40 9.07 -16.00
C ALA A 87 -8.23 10.21 -15.40
N LEU A 88 -7.65 10.91 -14.43
CA LEU A 88 -8.24 12.05 -13.77
C LEU A 88 -7.51 13.31 -14.17
N TYR A 89 -8.27 14.36 -14.40
CA TYR A 89 -7.79 15.69 -14.76
C TYR A 89 -8.32 16.69 -13.74
N THR A 90 -7.81 17.92 -13.78
CA THR A 90 -8.24 18.97 -12.83
C THR A 90 -9.71 19.36 -12.98
N ASP A 91 -10.30 19.13 -14.15
CA ASP A 91 -11.66 19.56 -14.53
C ASP A 91 -12.48 18.42 -15.17
N GLY A 92 -12.14 17.17 -14.91
CA GLY A 92 -12.92 16.03 -15.41
C GLY A 92 -12.17 14.70 -15.37
N PHE A 93 -12.71 13.70 -16.05
CA PHE A 93 -12.18 12.34 -16.06
C PHE A 93 -12.31 11.68 -17.43
N PHE A 94 -11.58 10.57 -17.60
CA PHE A 94 -11.69 9.66 -18.73
C PHE A 94 -11.44 8.23 -18.25
N VAL A 95 -12.38 7.33 -18.49
CA VAL A 95 -12.27 5.90 -18.22
C VAL A 95 -12.47 5.15 -19.52
N ILE A 96 -11.64 4.15 -19.79
CA ILE A 96 -11.80 3.21 -20.89
C ILE A 96 -11.55 1.79 -20.39
N ALA A 97 -12.45 0.88 -20.71
CA ALA A 97 -12.42 -0.49 -20.23
C ALA A 97 -12.64 -1.47 -21.37
N ARG A 98 -12.26 -2.73 -21.13
CA ARG A 98 -12.61 -3.87 -21.97
C ARG A 98 -13.54 -4.80 -21.17
N PRO A 99 -14.87 -4.61 -21.29
CA PRO A 99 -15.84 -5.41 -20.55
C PRO A 99 -15.90 -6.88 -20.98
N SER A 100 -16.51 -7.71 -20.13
CA SER A 100 -17.03 -9.02 -20.56
C SER A 100 -18.16 -8.84 -21.59
N ALA A 101 -18.47 -9.91 -22.33
CA ALA A 101 -19.56 -9.85 -23.32
C ALA A 101 -20.91 -9.51 -22.68
N GLU A 102 -21.18 -10.07 -21.50
CA GLU A 102 -22.40 -9.82 -20.72
C GLU A 102 -22.46 -8.36 -20.23
N ALA A 103 -21.35 -7.85 -19.68
CA ALA A 103 -21.24 -6.45 -19.25
C ALA A 103 -21.45 -5.47 -20.42
N MET A 104 -20.87 -5.76 -21.59
CA MET A 104 -21.05 -4.94 -22.79
C MET A 104 -22.51 -4.91 -23.26
N GLN A 105 -23.21 -6.04 -23.17
CA GLN A 105 -24.63 -6.11 -23.52
C GLN A 105 -25.50 -5.33 -22.53
N ALA A 106 -25.24 -5.44 -21.23
CA ALA A 106 -25.94 -4.67 -20.19
C ALA A 106 -25.78 -3.16 -20.43
N LEU A 107 -24.54 -2.68 -20.58
CA LEU A 107 -24.26 -1.26 -20.83
C LEU A 107 -24.94 -0.72 -22.09
N ARG A 108 -24.99 -1.52 -23.17
CA ARG A 108 -25.65 -1.11 -24.42
C ARG A 108 -27.17 -1.01 -24.31
N ARG A 109 -27.80 -1.78 -23.41
CA ARG A 109 -29.26 -1.71 -23.19
C ARG A 109 -29.65 -0.43 -22.48
N GLU A 110 -28.81 0.06 -21.59
CA GLU A 110 -29.04 1.29 -20.82
C GLU A 110 -28.72 2.55 -21.61
N ALA A 111 -27.79 2.46 -22.56
CA ALA A 111 -27.38 3.59 -23.38
C ALA A 111 -28.51 4.07 -24.32
N LYS A 112 -28.98 5.31 -24.10
CA LYS A 112 -29.98 5.98 -24.94
C LYS A 112 -29.33 7.09 -25.78
N GLY A 113 -29.93 7.40 -26.93
CA GLY A 113 -29.50 8.54 -27.75
C GLY A 113 -28.14 8.39 -28.44
N LEU A 114 -27.65 7.16 -28.60
CA LEU A 114 -26.36 6.87 -29.24
C LEU A 114 -26.30 7.36 -30.69
N ARG A 115 -25.22 8.07 -31.03
CA ARG A 115 -24.91 8.58 -32.37
C ARG A 115 -23.56 8.06 -32.82
N ALA A 116 -23.44 7.76 -34.12
CA ALA A 116 -22.17 7.33 -34.69
C ALA A 116 -21.20 8.52 -34.80
N GLN A 117 -20.02 8.42 -34.17
CA GLN A 117 -18.97 9.41 -34.23
C GLN A 117 -17.59 8.74 -34.20
N GLY A 118 -16.78 8.95 -35.26
CA GLY A 118 -15.39 8.47 -35.29
C GLY A 118 -15.21 6.96 -35.14
N GLY A 119 -16.18 6.14 -35.56
CA GLY A 119 -16.16 4.68 -35.40
C GLY A 119 -16.69 4.17 -34.06
N TRP A 120 -17.23 5.06 -33.23
CA TRP A 120 -17.86 4.76 -31.93
C TRP A 120 -19.35 5.10 -31.97
N LEU A 121 -20.14 4.41 -31.16
CA LEU A 121 -21.50 4.83 -30.81
C LEU A 121 -21.43 5.63 -29.52
N VAL A 122 -21.73 6.92 -29.56
CA VAL A 122 -21.53 7.87 -28.46
C VAL A 122 -22.86 8.47 -28.03
N GLY A 123 -23.10 8.56 -26.73
CA GLY A 123 -24.26 9.22 -26.15
C GLY A 123 -24.06 9.46 -24.66
N GLY A 124 -24.88 10.34 -24.08
CA GLY A 124 -24.71 10.78 -22.71
C GLY A 124 -25.84 11.70 -22.26
N ASP A 125 -25.75 12.12 -21.01
CA ASP A 125 -26.71 13.03 -20.35
C ASP A 125 -26.24 14.49 -20.32
N GLY A 126 -25.09 14.79 -20.92
CA GLY A 126 -24.46 16.12 -20.94
C GLY A 126 -23.42 16.35 -19.84
N GLU A 127 -23.44 15.55 -18.77
CA GLU A 127 -22.41 15.55 -17.73
C GLU A 127 -21.37 14.47 -17.97
N VAL A 128 -21.82 13.30 -18.46
CA VAL A 128 -20.97 12.17 -18.83
C VAL A 128 -21.31 11.72 -20.25
N GLU A 129 -20.27 11.57 -21.06
CA GLU A 129 -20.34 10.97 -22.38
C GLU A 129 -19.86 9.53 -22.30
N MET A 130 -20.67 8.61 -22.80
CA MET A 130 -20.35 7.21 -22.94
C MET A 130 -20.16 6.86 -24.41
N GLY A 131 -19.17 6.02 -24.71
CA GLY A 131 -18.93 5.56 -26.06
C GLY A 131 -18.64 4.08 -26.14
N PHE A 132 -19.20 3.45 -27.16
CA PHE A 132 -19.11 2.02 -27.40
C PHE A 132 -18.43 1.72 -28.73
N SER A 133 -17.48 0.79 -28.68
CA SER A 133 -16.94 0.12 -29.86
C SER A 133 -17.36 -1.36 -29.84
N ARG A 134 -16.74 -2.19 -30.69
CA ARG A 134 -16.97 -3.64 -30.68
C ARG A 134 -16.58 -4.29 -29.34
N GLU A 135 -15.47 -3.85 -28.74
CA GLU A 135 -14.84 -4.52 -27.59
C GLU A 135 -14.54 -3.61 -26.41
N LEU A 136 -14.60 -2.28 -26.61
CA LEU A 136 -14.26 -1.29 -25.60
C LEU A 136 -15.44 -0.38 -25.30
N VAL A 137 -15.51 0.09 -24.06
CA VAL A 137 -16.39 1.16 -23.62
C VAL A 137 -15.52 2.28 -23.03
N PHE A 138 -15.89 3.54 -23.29
CA PHE A 138 -15.35 4.67 -22.54
C PHE A 138 -16.48 5.43 -21.83
N MET A 139 -16.14 6.05 -20.71
CA MET A 139 -16.97 7.01 -19.98
C MET A 139 -16.09 8.21 -19.65
N ALA A 140 -16.50 9.42 -19.99
CA ALA A 140 -15.66 10.59 -19.80
C ALA A 140 -16.48 11.88 -19.69
N SER A 141 -15.89 12.89 -19.07
CA SER A 141 -16.45 14.24 -19.12
C SER A 141 -16.44 14.76 -20.59
N PRO A 142 -17.40 15.60 -21.02
CA PRO A 142 -17.58 16.00 -22.42
C PRO A 142 -16.30 16.53 -23.11
N LYS A 143 -15.50 17.30 -22.37
CA LYS A 143 -14.20 17.79 -22.84
C LYS A 143 -13.26 16.65 -23.25
N TYR A 144 -13.12 15.63 -22.40
CA TYR A 144 -12.18 14.52 -22.60
C TYR A 144 -12.71 13.49 -23.60
N ALA A 145 -14.02 13.25 -23.63
CA ALA A 145 -14.67 12.47 -24.69
C ALA A 145 -14.41 13.09 -26.07
N ARG A 146 -14.56 14.41 -26.21
CA ARG A 146 -14.29 15.12 -27.46
C ARG A 146 -12.82 14.97 -27.90
N LEU A 147 -11.87 15.13 -26.98
CA LEU A 147 -10.45 14.94 -27.27
C LEU A 147 -10.16 13.51 -27.76
N PHE A 148 -10.73 12.51 -27.08
CA PHE A 148 -10.60 11.11 -27.47
C PHE A 148 -11.15 10.84 -28.87
N LEU A 149 -12.34 11.34 -29.20
CA LEU A 149 -13.00 11.18 -30.49
C LEU A 149 -12.29 11.95 -31.62
N GLN A 150 -11.58 13.03 -31.29
CA GLN A 150 -10.70 13.77 -32.20
C GLN A 150 -9.30 13.12 -32.34
N ASN A 151 -9.10 11.89 -31.85
CA ASN A 151 -7.82 11.17 -31.85
C ASN A 151 -6.67 11.91 -31.12
N ARG A 152 -6.98 12.81 -30.19
CA ARG A 152 -5.99 13.45 -29.30
C ARG A 152 -5.75 12.55 -28.09
N ARG A 153 -4.96 11.50 -28.29
CA ARG A 153 -4.63 10.43 -27.33
C ARG A 153 -3.11 10.32 -27.15
N GLY A 154 -2.66 9.48 -26.23
CA GLY A 154 -1.24 9.18 -26.05
C GLY A 154 -0.73 9.38 -24.64
N LEU A 155 -1.59 9.26 -23.62
CA LEU A 155 -1.15 9.27 -22.23
C LEU A 155 -0.23 8.07 -21.96
N GLN A 156 0.89 8.33 -21.28
CA GLN A 156 1.86 7.30 -20.91
C GLN A 156 1.90 7.19 -19.39
N ALA A 157 1.82 5.96 -18.88
CA ALA A 157 2.04 5.70 -17.47
C ALA A 157 3.52 6.01 -17.12
N PRO A 158 3.80 6.62 -15.95
CA PRO A 158 5.16 6.97 -15.56
C PRO A 158 6.03 5.76 -15.22
N VAL A 159 5.40 4.61 -14.97
CA VAL A 159 6.03 3.32 -14.65
C VAL A 159 5.31 2.21 -15.44
N ARG A 160 5.98 1.07 -15.60
CA ARG A 160 5.42 -0.12 -16.28
C ARG A 160 5.00 -1.16 -15.25
N GLY A 161 3.89 -1.84 -15.53
CA GLY A 161 3.37 -2.93 -14.71
C GLY A 161 2.04 -3.46 -15.25
N ASP A 162 1.57 -4.55 -14.67
CA ASP A 162 0.24 -5.13 -14.91
C ASP A 162 -0.86 -4.34 -14.20
N LEU A 163 -0.53 -3.76 -13.05
CA LEU A 163 -1.35 -2.80 -12.33
C LEU A 163 -0.47 -1.57 -12.09
N VAL A 164 -0.92 -0.37 -12.46
CA VAL A 164 -0.20 0.85 -12.07
C VAL A 164 -1.17 1.97 -11.73
N LEU A 165 -0.79 2.74 -10.72
CA LEU A 165 -1.45 3.96 -10.29
C LEU A 165 -0.43 5.08 -10.20
N TRP A 166 -0.84 6.29 -10.51
CA TRP A 166 -0.02 7.48 -10.32
C TRP A 166 -0.87 8.68 -9.99
N GLY A 167 -0.26 9.63 -9.32
CA GLY A 167 -0.86 10.90 -8.97
C GLY A 167 0.22 11.97 -8.92
N SER A 168 -0.12 13.14 -9.43
CA SER A 168 0.67 14.35 -9.33
C SER A 168 -0.19 15.43 -8.70
N LEU A 169 0.45 16.27 -7.90
CA LEU A 169 -0.23 17.32 -7.20
C LEU A 169 -0.58 18.46 -8.18
N PRO A 170 -1.87 18.77 -8.40
CA PRO A 170 -2.24 19.82 -9.35
C PRO A 170 -1.84 21.20 -8.84
N GLN A 171 -0.93 21.86 -9.55
CA GLN A 171 -0.39 23.17 -9.12
C GLN A 171 -1.47 24.26 -9.03
N SER A 172 -2.52 24.17 -9.85
CA SER A 172 -3.69 25.07 -9.78
C SER A 172 -4.45 24.91 -8.45
N LEU A 173 -4.68 23.67 -8.02
CA LEU A 173 -5.37 23.37 -6.76
C LEU A 173 -4.57 23.89 -5.57
N VAL A 174 -3.25 23.61 -5.57
CA VAL A 174 -2.34 24.06 -4.52
C VAL A 174 -2.33 25.59 -4.35
N ARG A 175 -2.34 26.33 -5.46
CA ARG A 175 -2.41 27.80 -5.44
C ARG A 175 -3.77 28.32 -4.98
N GLY A 176 -4.85 27.58 -5.22
CA GLY A 176 -6.21 27.93 -4.82
C GLY A 176 -6.50 27.74 -3.32
N LEU A 177 -5.69 26.95 -2.60
CA LEU A 177 -5.91 26.66 -1.18
C LEU A 177 -5.53 27.81 -0.23
N GLY A 178 -4.86 28.86 -0.70
CA GLY A 178 -4.48 30.00 0.14
C GLY A 178 -3.54 29.64 1.31
N LEU A 179 -2.73 28.59 1.15
CA LEU A 179 -1.89 28.08 2.23
C LEU A 179 -0.77 29.06 2.61
N PRO A 180 -0.39 29.13 3.89
CA PRO A 180 0.79 29.84 4.33
C PRO A 180 2.07 29.41 3.60
N PRO A 181 3.11 30.27 3.51
CA PRO A 181 4.27 30.02 2.66
C PRO A 181 5.03 28.70 2.93
N ARG A 182 5.23 28.29 4.19
CA ARG A 182 5.92 27.01 4.47
C ARG A 182 5.01 25.82 4.20
N ALA A 183 3.74 25.91 4.56
CA ALA A 183 2.76 24.86 4.20
C ALA A 183 2.67 24.67 2.68
N LEU A 184 2.68 25.77 1.92
CA LEU A 184 2.72 25.77 0.47
C LEU A 184 4.00 25.11 -0.08
N GLY A 185 5.17 25.50 0.43
CA GLY A 185 6.46 24.90 0.05
C GLY A 185 6.53 23.40 0.36
N ALA A 186 6.05 23.00 1.55
CA ALA A 186 5.98 21.60 1.97
C ALA A 186 5.13 20.77 1.01
N ILE A 187 3.95 21.25 0.66
CA ILE A 187 3.04 20.58 -0.28
C ILE A 187 3.64 20.54 -1.70
N GLN A 188 4.25 21.65 -2.16
CA GLN A 188 4.93 21.72 -3.46
C GLN A 188 6.19 20.85 -3.57
N THR A 189 6.70 20.34 -2.44
CA THR A 189 7.81 19.37 -2.44
C THR A 189 7.39 18.05 -3.07
N PHE A 190 6.12 17.66 -3.00
CA PHE A 190 5.62 16.43 -3.60
C PHE A 190 5.23 16.69 -5.06
N ARG A 191 5.97 16.07 -6.00
CA ARG A 191 5.73 16.25 -7.43
C ARG A 191 4.80 15.18 -7.97
N ARG A 192 5.18 13.91 -7.77
CA ARG A 192 4.45 12.77 -8.32
C ARG A 192 4.70 11.54 -7.45
N PHE A 193 3.65 10.77 -7.24
CA PHE A 193 3.72 9.42 -6.74
C PHE A 193 3.30 8.45 -7.85
N SER A 194 3.97 7.31 -7.94
CA SER A 194 3.52 6.20 -8.78
C SER A 194 3.80 4.88 -8.10
N TYR A 195 2.89 3.93 -8.28
CA TYR A 195 3.04 2.57 -7.80
C TYR A 195 2.67 1.60 -8.92
N ALA A 196 3.46 0.55 -9.09
CA ALA A 196 3.24 -0.49 -10.09
C ALA A 196 3.41 -1.87 -9.47
N ILE A 197 2.58 -2.81 -9.89
CA ILE A 197 2.75 -4.24 -9.64
C ILE A 197 2.94 -4.93 -10.99
N GLN A 198 3.90 -5.85 -11.04
CA GLN A 198 4.14 -6.74 -12.16
C GLN A 198 4.09 -8.18 -11.68
N LEU A 199 3.24 -9.00 -12.28
CA LEU A 199 3.15 -10.43 -12.01
C LEU A 199 4.33 -11.15 -12.68
N THR A 200 4.96 -12.07 -11.96
CA THR A 200 6.12 -12.85 -12.41
C THR A 200 5.95 -14.33 -12.08
N ALA A 201 6.81 -15.22 -12.57
CA ALA A 201 6.63 -16.66 -12.34
C ALA A 201 6.73 -17.11 -10.87
N GLY A 202 7.50 -16.41 -10.04
CA GLY A 202 7.70 -16.76 -8.63
C GLY A 202 6.86 -15.95 -7.63
N GLY A 203 6.01 -15.05 -8.11
CA GLY A 203 5.28 -14.09 -7.30
C GLY A 203 5.17 -12.74 -8.02
N TYR A 204 5.08 -11.62 -7.31
CA TYR A 204 5.00 -10.30 -7.93
C TYR A 204 6.15 -9.40 -7.51
N THR A 205 6.52 -8.48 -8.39
CA THR A 205 7.37 -7.34 -8.05
C THR A 205 6.53 -6.09 -7.96
N ASP A 206 6.86 -5.21 -7.03
CA ASP A 206 6.30 -3.87 -7.01
C ASP A 206 7.37 -2.78 -7.13
N GLU A 207 6.97 -1.63 -7.63
CA GLU A 207 7.79 -0.43 -7.67
C GLU A 207 6.97 0.77 -7.23
N ALA A 208 7.42 1.45 -6.18
CA ALA A 208 6.89 2.72 -5.71
C ALA A 208 7.90 3.83 -6.03
N ARG A 209 7.44 4.96 -6.57
CA ARG A 209 8.28 6.13 -6.80
C ARG A 209 7.63 7.35 -6.19
N LEU A 210 8.36 8.05 -5.34
CA LEU A 210 8.00 9.37 -4.83
C LEU A 210 8.99 10.39 -5.37
N GLU A 211 8.56 11.14 -6.37
CA GLU A 211 9.33 12.23 -6.96
C GLU A 211 9.13 13.51 -6.15
N LEU A 212 10.25 14.10 -5.73
CA LEU A 212 10.26 15.33 -4.96
C LEU A 212 10.80 16.51 -5.78
N ASN A 213 10.39 17.70 -5.37
CA ASN A 213 10.93 18.97 -5.82
C ASN A 213 11.71 19.66 -4.68
N PRO A 214 13.03 19.47 -4.58
CA PRO A 214 13.82 20.08 -3.51
C PRO A 214 13.84 21.61 -3.55
N SER A 215 13.49 22.24 -4.67
CA SER A 215 13.47 23.72 -4.75
C SER A 215 12.31 24.34 -3.99
N ALA A 216 11.25 23.57 -3.71
CA ALA A 216 10.07 24.05 -2.98
C ALA A 216 10.33 24.08 -1.47
N ASP A 217 10.87 23.00 -0.92
CA ASP A 217 11.33 22.92 0.46
C ASP A 217 12.57 22.01 0.58
N PRO A 218 13.79 22.60 0.63
CA PRO A 218 15.01 21.84 0.77
C PRO A 218 15.12 21.07 2.10
N ALA A 219 14.49 21.57 3.17
CA ALA A 219 14.57 20.93 4.49
C ALA A 219 13.73 19.65 4.52
N LEU A 220 12.49 19.72 4.00
CA LEU A 220 11.61 18.56 3.86
C LEU A 220 12.18 17.54 2.87
N ALA A 221 12.69 17.99 1.71
CA ALA A 221 13.29 17.08 0.74
C ALA A 221 14.50 16.32 1.32
N ASN A 222 15.34 16.98 2.11
CA ASN A 222 16.47 16.33 2.80
C ASN A 222 16.05 15.38 3.93
N LEU A 223 14.85 15.53 4.48
CA LEU A 223 14.28 14.59 5.45
C LEU A 223 13.78 13.33 4.74
N LEU A 224 13.15 13.48 3.57
CA LEU A 224 12.55 12.40 2.78
C LEU A 224 13.55 11.67 1.86
N LEU A 225 14.70 12.28 1.56
CA LEU A 225 15.78 11.71 0.73
C LEU A 225 17.04 11.49 1.58
N PRO A 226 17.03 10.51 2.51
CA PRO A 226 18.17 10.22 3.35
C PRO A 226 19.39 9.75 2.52
N LYS A 227 20.59 10.01 3.04
CA LYS A 227 21.87 9.64 2.41
C LYS A 227 22.68 8.63 3.23
N THR A 228 22.19 8.28 4.41
CA THR A 228 22.83 7.33 5.30
C THR A 228 22.26 5.93 5.10
N GLN A 229 23.04 4.92 5.44
CA GLN A 229 22.56 3.54 5.47
C GLN A 229 21.75 3.28 6.77
N PRO A 230 20.69 2.44 6.69
CA PRO A 230 19.91 2.02 7.84
C PRO A 230 20.70 1.01 8.70
N TYR A 231 20.09 0.51 9.78
CA TYR A 231 20.64 -0.63 10.52
C TYR A 231 20.82 -1.86 9.61
N ASN A 232 21.78 -2.71 9.97
CA ASN A 232 21.90 -4.03 9.38
C ASN A 232 20.91 -5.00 10.05
N ALA A 233 19.81 -5.32 9.39
CA ALA A 233 18.78 -6.24 9.87
C ALA A 233 19.33 -7.62 10.22
N ALA A 234 20.43 -8.03 9.59
CA ALA A 234 21.08 -9.31 9.88
C ALA A 234 21.49 -9.43 11.37
N ASP A 235 21.74 -8.30 12.03
CA ASP A 235 22.21 -8.25 13.42
C ASP A 235 21.06 -8.15 14.42
N LEU A 236 19.82 -8.04 13.94
CA LEU A 236 18.62 -7.97 14.75
C LEU A 236 18.04 -9.38 15.01
N PRO A 237 17.32 -9.58 16.13
CA PRO A 237 16.65 -10.83 16.42
C PRO A 237 15.62 -11.18 15.34
N ARG A 238 15.40 -12.47 15.10
CA ARG A 238 14.39 -12.97 14.16
C ARG A 238 12.97 -12.78 14.70
N GLY A 239 12.06 -12.57 13.76
CA GLY A 239 10.62 -12.49 13.97
C GLY A 239 9.85 -12.89 12.71
N LEU A 240 8.64 -12.35 12.54
CA LEU A 240 7.84 -12.49 11.31
C LEU A 240 8.29 -11.51 10.23
N SER A 241 8.78 -10.35 10.62
CA SER A 241 9.34 -9.35 9.70
C SER A 241 10.39 -8.51 10.40
N VAL A 242 11.26 -7.90 9.59
CA VAL A 242 12.19 -6.85 10.02
C VAL A 242 12.17 -5.74 8.99
N SER A 243 11.95 -4.52 9.46
CA SER A 243 12.05 -3.29 8.69
C SER A 243 13.18 -2.45 9.26
N THR A 244 14.02 -1.90 8.40
CA THR A 244 15.08 -0.97 8.78
C THR A 244 14.98 0.26 7.88
N GLY A 245 15.28 1.43 8.42
CA GLY A 245 15.18 2.67 7.66
C GLY A 245 15.98 3.81 8.26
N VAL A 246 15.93 4.92 7.55
CA VAL A 246 16.52 6.18 7.99
C VAL A 246 15.45 7.25 8.02
N PHE A 247 15.29 7.85 9.20
CA PHE A 247 14.44 9.00 9.44
C PHE A 247 15.06 9.86 10.55
N ASP A 248 15.59 11.04 10.20
CA ASP A 248 16.27 11.92 11.15
C ASP A 248 15.25 12.66 12.03
N LEU A 249 14.98 12.11 13.22
CA LEU A 249 14.05 12.70 14.19
C LEU A 249 14.48 14.09 14.64
N SER A 250 15.78 14.35 14.75
CA SER A 250 16.29 15.67 15.14
C SER A 250 15.91 16.72 14.08
N ARG A 251 16.07 16.39 12.79
CA ARG A 251 15.61 17.25 11.69
C ARG A 251 14.10 17.41 11.66
N LEU A 252 13.34 16.33 11.87
CA LEU A 252 11.88 16.41 11.96
C LEU A 252 11.46 17.34 13.11
N GLY A 253 12.05 17.17 14.29
CA GLY A 253 11.77 17.97 15.49
C GLY A 253 12.10 19.45 15.31
N ALA A 254 13.10 19.79 14.49
CA ALA A 254 13.38 21.18 14.12
C ALA A 254 12.42 21.73 13.05
N TYR A 255 12.00 20.87 12.11
CA TYR A 255 11.15 21.25 10.97
C TYR A 255 9.69 21.47 11.38
N LEU A 256 9.10 20.51 12.12
CA LEU A 256 7.67 20.46 12.41
C LEU A 256 7.13 21.68 13.19
N PRO A 257 7.81 22.19 14.24
CA PRO A 257 7.36 23.42 14.91
C PRO A 257 7.33 24.63 13.99
N GLY A 258 8.22 24.67 12.98
CA GLY A 258 8.26 25.72 11.99
C GLY A 258 7.03 25.73 11.07
N LEU A 259 6.48 24.55 10.75
CA LEU A 259 5.26 24.37 9.98
C LEU A 259 4.02 24.68 10.83
N LEU A 260 3.97 24.12 12.05
CA LEU A 260 2.81 24.24 12.95
C LEU A 260 2.55 25.67 13.44
N ARG A 261 3.61 26.48 13.60
CA ARG A 261 3.48 27.89 13.99
C ARG A 261 2.69 28.74 12.99
N GLU A 262 2.64 28.36 11.70
CA GLU A 262 1.82 29.06 10.70
C GLU A 262 0.31 28.82 10.90
N PHE A 263 -0.05 27.86 11.75
CA PHE A 263 -1.42 27.53 12.13
C PHE A 263 -1.69 27.81 13.62
N ASP A 264 -0.89 28.69 14.23
CA ASP A 264 -0.96 29.04 15.67
C ASP A 264 -0.79 27.86 16.64
N LEU A 265 -0.25 26.73 16.16
CA LEU A 265 0.02 25.54 16.98
C LEU A 265 1.46 25.58 17.52
N ARG A 266 1.58 25.39 18.84
CA ARG A 266 2.88 25.30 19.52
C ARG A 266 3.19 23.86 19.89
N LEU A 267 4.25 23.32 19.29
CA LEU A 267 4.80 22.03 19.64
C LEU A 267 6.22 22.20 20.19
N SER A 268 6.45 21.76 21.43
CA SER A 268 7.78 21.69 22.03
C SER A 268 8.26 20.25 21.95
N LEU A 269 9.02 19.94 20.91
CA LEU A 269 9.53 18.59 20.64
C LEU A 269 11.05 18.65 20.51
N ASP A 270 11.78 18.22 21.54
CA ASP A 270 13.23 18.06 21.47
C ASP A 270 13.59 16.62 21.13
N LEU A 271 14.06 16.38 19.91
CA LEU A 271 14.47 15.05 19.44
C LEU A 271 15.96 14.99 19.12
N ARG A 272 16.76 15.97 19.57
CA ARG A 272 18.18 16.04 19.25
C ARG A 272 19.00 14.88 19.81
N ALA A 273 18.49 14.26 20.87
CA ALA A 273 19.08 13.08 21.50
C ALA A 273 18.94 11.81 20.64
N PHE A 274 18.05 11.79 19.64
CA PHE A 274 17.86 10.68 18.73
C PHE A 274 18.69 10.83 17.45
N GLY A 275 19.20 9.70 16.97
CA GLY A 275 19.83 9.55 15.67
C GLY A 275 18.81 9.33 14.55
N ALA A 276 19.31 8.96 13.38
CA ALA A 276 18.51 8.85 12.17
C ALA A 276 18.12 7.42 11.83
N ARG A 277 18.83 6.41 12.35
CA ARG A 277 18.55 5.00 12.03
C ARG A 277 17.48 4.43 12.94
N PHE A 278 16.53 3.72 12.36
CA PHE A 278 15.54 2.94 13.10
C PHE A 278 15.41 1.54 12.52
N ALA A 279 14.91 0.62 13.34
CA ALA A 279 14.48 -0.68 12.89
C ALA A 279 13.30 -1.18 13.71
N THR A 280 12.45 -2.01 13.11
CA THR A 280 11.33 -2.66 13.77
C THR A 280 11.35 -4.14 13.42
N VAL A 281 11.31 -5.02 14.41
CA VAL A 281 11.11 -6.46 14.24
C VAL A 281 9.73 -6.81 14.77
N THR A 282 8.83 -7.21 13.88
CA THR A 282 7.52 -7.75 14.29
C THR A 282 7.68 -9.22 14.62
N VAL A 283 7.12 -9.65 15.72
CA VAL A 283 7.23 -11.03 16.21
C VAL A 283 5.84 -11.64 16.37
N GLN A 284 5.80 -12.97 16.45
CA GLN A 284 4.58 -13.66 16.82
C GLN A 284 4.28 -13.40 18.30
N GLY A 285 3.02 -13.11 18.61
CA GLY A 285 2.54 -13.01 19.98
C GLY A 285 1.11 -13.53 20.08
N PRO A 286 0.53 -13.53 21.29
CA PRO A 286 -0.82 -14.01 21.50
C PRO A 286 -1.82 -13.18 20.69
N PRO A 287 -2.95 -13.77 20.25
CA PRO A 287 -4.01 -12.98 19.64
C PRO A 287 -4.50 -11.90 20.62
N PRO A 288 -5.00 -10.76 20.11
CA PRO A 288 -5.60 -9.74 20.98
C PRO A 288 -6.69 -10.37 21.84
N ALA A 289 -6.74 -9.98 23.12
CA ALA A 289 -7.77 -10.51 24.02
C ALA A 289 -9.17 -10.18 23.49
N ARG A 290 -10.12 -11.07 23.76
CA ARG A 290 -11.51 -11.00 23.23
C ARG A 290 -12.27 -9.74 23.66
N ASP A 291 -11.84 -9.08 24.72
CA ASP A 291 -12.39 -7.83 25.24
C ASP A 291 -11.73 -6.58 24.62
N GLY A 292 -10.76 -6.74 23.72
CA GLY A 292 -10.00 -5.64 23.14
C GLY A 292 -9.02 -4.95 24.10
N LEU A 293 -8.92 -5.45 25.35
CA LEU A 293 -8.10 -4.88 26.44
C LEU A 293 -6.82 -5.68 26.70
N GLY A 294 -6.43 -6.55 25.76
CA GLY A 294 -5.26 -7.41 25.87
C GLY A 294 -3.92 -6.71 25.63
N GLU A 295 -2.83 -7.34 26.08
CA GLU A 295 -1.46 -6.95 25.73
C GLU A 295 -1.31 -6.78 24.20
N GLY A 296 -0.85 -5.62 23.75
CA GLY A 296 -0.44 -5.44 22.34
C GLY A 296 -1.34 -4.57 21.46
N LEU A 297 -1.96 -3.50 21.99
CA LEU A 297 -2.55 -2.43 21.17
C LEU A 297 -1.57 -1.87 20.12
N LEU A 298 -0.28 -1.87 20.44
CA LEU A 298 0.81 -1.47 19.53
C LEU A 298 1.39 -2.66 18.74
N GLY A 299 0.72 -3.80 18.74
CA GLY A 299 1.22 -5.08 18.24
C GLY A 299 2.38 -5.65 19.07
N HIS A 300 3.04 -6.67 18.54
CA HIS A 300 4.21 -7.30 19.17
C HIS A 300 5.46 -7.01 18.36
N SER A 301 6.18 -5.96 18.76
CA SER A 301 7.32 -5.45 18.02
C SER A 301 8.48 -5.09 18.94
N LEU A 302 9.70 -5.33 18.46
CA LEU A 302 10.92 -4.73 18.95
C LEU A 302 11.25 -3.53 18.08
N ILE A 303 11.32 -2.36 18.69
CA ILE A 303 11.64 -1.08 18.05
C ILE A 303 13.04 -0.68 18.48
N TYR A 304 13.90 -0.38 17.52
CA TYR A 304 15.25 0.08 17.71
C TYR A 304 15.37 1.50 17.18
N TRP A 305 15.93 2.40 17.98
CA TRP A 305 16.23 3.76 17.54
C TRP A 305 17.66 4.14 17.89
N GLU A 306 18.40 4.70 16.95
CA GLU A 306 19.76 5.22 17.19
C GLU A 306 19.75 6.38 18.20
N LEU A 307 20.72 6.42 19.11
CA LEU A 307 20.84 7.49 20.10
C LEU A 307 22.15 8.24 19.94
N ARG A 308 22.08 9.54 20.20
CA ARG A 308 23.24 10.44 20.33
C ARG A 308 23.53 10.78 21.78
N ASP A 309 22.47 10.89 22.59
CA ASP A 309 22.53 11.24 24.01
C ASP A 309 21.54 10.37 24.79
N PRO A 310 21.95 9.20 25.32
CA PRO A 310 21.04 8.27 25.97
C PRO A 310 20.28 8.84 27.18
N PRO A 311 20.91 9.59 28.13
CA PRO A 311 20.18 10.23 29.22
C PRO A 311 19.07 11.18 28.76
N THR A 312 19.34 12.06 27.79
CA THR A 312 18.31 12.97 27.28
C THR A 312 17.24 12.22 26.48
N ALA A 313 17.61 11.19 25.73
CA ALA A 313 16.65 10.35 25.02
C ALA A 313 15.70 9.62 25.97
N GLU A 314 16.19 9.15 27.12
CA GLU A 314 15.38 8.53 28.17
C GLU A 314 14.32 9.50 28.70
N ALA A 315 14.75 10.69 29.10
CA ALA A 315 13.84 11.72 29.62
C ALA A 315 12.75 12.07 28.60
N ASN A 316 13.14 12.22 27.32
CA ASN A 316 12.21 12.53 26.24
C ASN A 316 11.23 11.38 25.95
N LEU A 317 11.70 10.12 26.00
CA LEU A 317 10.86 8.94 25.86
C LEU A 317 9.83 8.87 27.00
N LEU A 318 10.26 9.01 28.25
CA LEU A 318 9.37 8.93 29.41
C LEU A 318 8.33 10.07 29.40
N ALA A 319 8.73 11.28 29.04
CA ALA A 319 7.80 12.40 28.87
C ALA A 319 6.75 12.12 27.78
N LEU A 320 7.15 11.49 26.67
CA LEU A 320 6.24 11.10 25.59
C LEU A 320 5.28 10.00 26.03
N LEU A 321 5.78 8.95 26.71
CA LEU A 321 4.94 7.87 27.23
C LEU A 321 3.97 8.35 28.31
N GLN A 322 4.41 9.27 29.18
CA GLN A 322 3.53 9.91 30.17
C GLN A 322 2.43 10.73 29.50
N SER A 323 2.76 11.47 28.43
CA SER A 323 1.78 12.22 27.65
C SER A 323 0.79 11.28 26.96
N LEU A 324 1.25 10.17 26.39
CA LEU A 324 0.37 9.15 25.79
C LEU A 324 -0.55 8.49 26.82
N ALA A 325 -0.02 8.16 28.01
CA ALA A 325 -0.81 7.57 29.09
C ALA A 325 -1.99 8.47 29.48
N ALA A 326 -1.79 9.79 29.52
CA ALA A 326 -2.83 10.76 29.86
C ALA A 326 -4.04 10.73 28.90
N PHE A 327 -3.85 10.35 27.63
CA PHE A 327 -4.94 10.18 26.66
C PHE A 327 -5.60 8.80 26.69
N SER A 328 -5.02 7.83 27.42
CA SER A 328 -5.41 6.43 27.39
C SER A 328 -6.28 6.00 28.58
N SER A 329 -6.90 6.92 29.32
CA SER A 329 -7.84 6.60 30.41
C SER A 329 -9.17 7.37 30.26
N PRO A 330 -10.34 6.73 30.46
CA PRO A 330 -11.65 7.39 30.33
C PRO A 330 -11.85 8.60 31.26
N GLU A 331 -11.12 8.63 32.39
CA GLU A 331 -11.25 9.63 33.45
C GLU A 331 -10.06 10.61 33.50
N GLY A 332 -9.06 10.46 32.61
CA GLY A 332 -7.88 11.34 32.56
C GLY A 332 -6.93 11.21 33.77
N GLN A 333 -7.11 10.22 34.66
CA GLN A 333 -6.31 10.05 35.87
C GLN A 333 -5.48 8.74 35.91
N GLY A 334 -5.50 7.92 34.86
CA GLY A 334 -4.85 6.61 34.88
C GLY A 334 -3.66 6.49 33.94
N GLY A 335 -2.48 6.19 34.51
CA GLY A 335 -1.78 5.00 34.02
C GLY A 335 -0.34 5.14 33.52
N PHE A 336 0.45 6.14 33.92
CA PHE A 336 1.90 6.00 33.79
C PHE A 336 2.50 5.46 35.09
N LYS A 337 3.03 4.24 35.06
CA LYS A 337 3.75 3.66 36.22
C LYS A 337 5.04 3.01 35.78
N VAL A 338 6.12 3.31 36.47
CA VAL A 338 7.38 2.57 36.32
C VAL A 338 7.28 1.32 37.19
N LEU A 339 7.23 0.15 36.57
CA LEU A 339 6.97 -1.14 37.21
C LEU A 339 8.25 -1.83 37.73
N GLY A 340 9.43 -1.23 37.48
CA GLY A 340 10.73 -1.79 37.84
C GLY A 340 11.45 -2.38 36.62
N ASN A 341 12.28 -3.40 36.85
CA ASN A 341 13.09 -4.03 35.80
C ASN A 341 12.65 -5.47 35.53
N GLU A 342 12.59 -5.85 34.26
CA GLU A 342 12.46 -7.23 33.80
C GLU A 342 13.75 -7.63 33.07
N GLY A 343 14.67 -8.26 33.82
CA GLY A 343 16.05 -8.48 33.35
C GLY A 343 16.81 -7.16 33.19
N GLU A 344 17.32 -6.90 31.99
CA GLU A 344 18.03 -5.65 31.64
C GLU A 344 17.10 -4.53 31.13
N PHE A 345 15.78 -4.78 31.06
CA PHE A 345 14.80 -3.83 30.54
C PHE A 345 14.03 -3.17 31.68
N LYS A 346 13.76 -1.87 31.56
CA LYS A 346 12.87 -1.12 32.44
C LYS A 346 11.43 -1.29 31.92
N ALA A 347 10.52 -1.64 32.81
CA ALA A 347 9.10 -1.86 32.52
C ALA A 347 8.28 -0.61 32.88
N VAL A 348 7.41 -0.19 31.97
CA VAL A 348 6.55 0.99 32.13
C VAL A 348 5.14 0.66 31.66
N GLU A 349 4.17 0.89 32.52
CA GLU A 349 2.73 0.85 32.22
C GLU A 349 2.31 2.16 31.54
N VAL A 350 1.54 2.07 30.46
CA VAL A 350 1.02 3.21 29.68
C VAL A 350 -0.50 3.05 29.51
N GLY A 351 -1.24 3.21 30.60
CA GLY A 351 -2.70 3.14 30.68
C GLY A 351 -3.29 1.94 29.94
N LEU A 352 -4.31 2.17 29.11
CA LEU A 352 -4.90 1.11 28.27
C LEU A 352 -3.93 0.56 27.22
N GLY A 353 -2.82 1.23 26.92
CA GLY A 353 -1.79 0.75 26.00
C GLY A 353 -0.95 -0.43 26.51
N GLY A 354 -1.09 -0.80 27.79
CA GLY A 354 -0.41 -1.94 28.40
C GLY A 354 1.01 -1.63 28.88
N VAL A 355 1.83 -2.68 29.02
CA VAL A 355 3.21 -2.58 29.52
C VAL A 355 4.22 -2.59 28.38
N LEU A 356 5.09 -1.59 28.37
CA LEU A 356 6.23 -1.48 27.48
C LEU A 356 7.53 -1.73 28.23
N TYR A 357 8.50 -2.31 27.54
CA TYR A 357 9.80 -2.63 28.10
C TYR A 357 10.87 -1.94 27.29
N TYR A 358 11.70 -1.11 27.92
CA TYR A 358 12.78 -0.44 27.20
C TYR A 358 14.15 -0.64 27.83
N LYS A 359 15.18 -0.65 26.99
CA LYS A 359 16.58 -0.69 27.36
C LYS A 359 17.34 0.37 26.59
N LEU A 360 18.18 1.10 27.31
CA LEU A 360 19.11 2.06 26.71
C LEU A 360 20.50 1.45 26.66
N GLU A 361 21.05 1.39 25.46
CA GLU A 361 22.44 1.08 25.23
C GLU A 361 23.18 2.35 24.80
N ALA A 362 24.51 2.30 24.74
CA ALA A 362 25.35 3.47 24.48
C ALA A 362 24.96 4.26 23.21
N ASN A 363 24.44 3.58 22.19
CA ASN A 363 24.10 4.17 20.90
C ASN A 363 22.70 3.81 20.38
N ARG A 364 21.86 3.14 21.18
CA ARG A 364 20.52 2.76 20.75
C ARG A 364 19.53 2.57 21.89
N LEU A 365 18.28 2.92 21.62
CA LEU A 365 17.10 2.55 22.38
C LEU A 365 16.56 1.24 21.81
N ILE A 366 16.21 0.31 22.69
CA ILE A 366 15.45 -0.90 22.37
C ILE A 366 14.14 -0.81 23.14
N LEU A 367 13.00 -0.87 22.45
CA LEU A 367 11.66 -0.84 23.01
C LEU A 367 10.89 -2.08 22.57
N ALA A 368 10.48 -2.92 23.51
CA ALA A 368 9.60 -4.05 23.27
C ALA A 368 8.17 -3.68 23.67
N THR A 369 7.21 -3.89 22.75
CA THR A 369 5.81 -3.50 22.95
C THR A 369 4.96 -4.53 23.70
N SER A 370 5.53 -5.69 24.04
CA SER A 370 4.87 -6.75 24.80
C SER A 370 5.90 -7.69 25.41
N LYS A 371 5.46 -8.60 26.30
CA LYS A 371 6.30 -9.70 26.81
C LYS A 371 6.80 -10.62 25.72
N SER A 372 5.98 -10.87 24.69
CA SER A 372 6.39 -11.69 23.53
C SER A 372 7.52 -11.00 22.74
N ALA A 373 7.42 -9.68 22.56
CA ALA A 373 8.51 -8.90 21.96
C ALA A 373 9.78 -8.92 22.83
N LEU A 374 9.64 -8.78 24.16
CA LEU A 374 10.77 -8.83 25.08
C LEU A 374 11.49 -10.20 25.03
N ALA A 375 10.73 -11.30 25.02
CA ALA A 375 11.28 -12.64 24.88
C ALA A 375 12.06 -12.81 23.57
N ALA A 376 11.58 -12.18 22.49
CA ALA A 376 12.20 -12.26 21.17
C ALA A 376 13.58 -11.59 21.08
N VAL A 377 13.98 -10.76 22.06
CA VAL A 377 15.35 -10.22 22.14
C VAL A 377 16.41 -11.33 22.15
N LYS A 378 16.05 -12.51 22.67
CA LYS A 378 16.92 -13.68 22.76
C LYS A 378 16.87 -14.59 21.53
N ASN A 379 16.05 -14.27 20.52
CA ASN A 379 15.96 -15.08 19.31
C ASN A 379 17.29 -15.08 18.55
N PRO A 380 17.59 -16.15 17.79
CA PRO A 380 18.65 -16.12 16.79
C PRO A 380 18.49 -14.90 15.88
N THR A 381 19.59 -14.36 15.37
CA THR A 381 19.54 -13.19 14.49
C THR A 381 19.18 -13.55 13.05
N TRP A 382 18.67 -12.58 12.27
CA TRP A 382 18.34 -12.79 10.85
C TRP A 382 19.54 -13.25 10.01
N ARG A 383 20.78 -12.99 10.45
CA ARG A 383 22.00 -13.48 9.80
C ARG A 383 22.01 -14.99 9.60
N THR A 384 21.37 -15.75 10.48
CA THR A 384 21.36 -17.21 10.38
C THR A 384 20.13 -17.75 9.63
N ASP A 385 19.25 -16.89 9.09
CA ASP A 385 18.01 -17.28 8.42
C ASP A 385 18.22 -17.54 6.92
N PRO A 386 17.95 -18.76 6.41
CA PRO A 386 18.18 -19.09 5.00
C PRO A 386 17.34 -18.24 4.03
N GLY A 387 16.10 -17.93 4.40
CA GLY A 387 15.19 -17.12 3.59
C GLY A 387 15.72 -15.70 3.46
N PHE A 388 16.08 -15.08 4.59
CA PHE A 388 16.70 -13.77 4.62
C PHE A 388 18.00 -13.73 3.80
N GLN A 389 18.88 -14.73 3.94
CA GLN A 389 20.14 -14.78 3.18
C GLN A 389 19.89 -14.87 1.66
N ARG A 390 18.90 -15.64 1.22
CA ARG A 390 18.50 -15.73 -0.19
C ARG A 390 18.01 -14.40 -0.74
N PHE A 391 17.29 -13.61 0.06
CA PHE A 391 16.71 -12.35 -0.37
C PHE A 391 17.68 -11.17 -0.25
N ARG A 392 18.49 -11.12 0.80
CA ARG A 392 19.38 -10.00 1.12
C ARG A 392 20.30 -9.60 -0.02
N VAL A 393 20.74 -10.55 -0.85
CA VAL A 393 21.59 -10.28 -2.03
C VAL A 393 20.94 -9.33 -3.06
N ARG A 394 19.60 -9.17 -3.02
CA ARG A 394 18.86 -8.24 -3.88
C ARG A 394 18.84 -6.81 -3.34
N ILE A 395 19.24 -6.58 -2.09
CA ILE A 395 19.27 -5.25 -1.48
C ILE A 395 20.55 -4.56 -1.96
N PRO A 396 20.45 -3.43 -2.67
CA PRO A 396 21.63 -2.71 -3.12
C PRO A 396 22.33 -2.02 -1.94
N ALA A 397 23.65 -1.81 -2.05
CA ALA A 397 24.46 -1.22 -0.99
C ALA A 397 24.06 0.23 -0.61
N ASN A 398 23.39 0.94 -1.52
CA ASN A 398 22.87 2.29 -1.30
C ASN A 398 21.39 2.32 -0.84
N ALA A 399 20.82 1.18 -0.43
CA ALA A 399 19.48 1.16 0.15
C ALA A 399 19.42 2.02 1.42
N VAL A 400 18.39 2.84 1.52
CA VAL A 400 18.12 3.73 2.66
C VAL A 400 17.07 3.17 3.61
N SER A 401 16.31 2.17 3.15
CA SER A 401 15.45 1.34 3.96
C SER A 401 15.24 -0.01 3.27
N TYR A 402 14.90 -1.03 4.05
CA TYR A 402 14.43 -2.30 3.50
C TYR A 402 13.66 -3.09 4.55
N THR A 403 12.74 -3.91 4.06
CA THR A 403 11.87 -4.76 4.84
C THR A 403 11.97 -6.18 4.33
N PHE A 404 12.26 -7.13 5.21
CA PHE A 404 12.10 -8.55 4.96
C PHE A 404 10.89 -9.06 5.74
N THR A 405 10.07 -9.91 5.13
CA THR A 405 8.84 -10.41 5.73
C THR A 405 8.58 -11.86 5.36
N ASN A 406 8.05 -12.62 6.31
CA ASN A 406 7.34 -13.86 6.04
C ASN A 406 5.85 -13.54 5.84
N GLN A 407 5.51 -13.07 4.64
CA GLN A 407 4.17 -12.58 4.31
C GLN A 407 3.12 -13.68 4.48
N GLY A 408 3.44 -14.92 4.09
CA GLY A 408 2.57 -16.08 4.30
C GLY A 408 2.20 -16.28 5.77
N ALA A 409 3.19 -16.29 6.67
CA ALA A 409 2.94 -16.45 8.10
C ALA A 409 2.15 -15.27 8.70
N ILE A 410 2.44 -14.04 8.27
CA ILE A 410 1.69 -12.86 8.71
C ILE A 410 0.23 -12.93 8.26
N LEU A 411 -0.02 -13.27 7.00
CA LEU A 411 -1.37 -13.40 6.46
C LEU A 411 -2.13 -14.53 7.15
N GLN A 412 -1.51 -15.69 7.38
CA GLN A 412 -2.12 -16.79 8.12
C GLN A 412 -2.49 -16.39 9.55
N GLN A 413 -1.64 -15.63 10.25
CA GLN A 413 -1.96 -15.12 11.58
C GLN A 413 -3.12 -14.12 11.54
N GLN A 414 -3.10 -13.17 10.59
CA GLN A 414 -4.17 -12.18 10.43
C GLN A 414 -5.51 -12.82 10.08
N PHE A 415 -5.51 -13.79 9.16
CA PHE A 415 -6.71 -14.49 8.73
C PHE A 415 -7.24 -15.43 9.81
N GLY A 416 -6.37 -16.10 10.56
CA GLY A 416 -6.77 -16.87 11.74
C GLY A 416 -7.39 -16.00 12.85
N SER A 417 -6.93 -14.76 13.04
CA SER A 417 -7.61 -13.84 13.96
C SER A 417 -8.97 -13.35 13.42
N LEU A 418 -9.10 -13.14 12.11
CA LEU A 418 -10.37 -12.75 11.50
C LEU A 418 -11.43 -13.86 11.63
N SER A 419 -11.05 -15.13 11.49
CA SER A 419 -11.98 -16.25 11.65
C SER A 419 -12.53 -16.35 13.08
N GLU A 420 -11.77 -15.92 14.08
CA GLU A 420 -12.21 -15.86 15.47
C GLU A 420 -13.04 -14.60 15.78
N LEU A 421 -12.72 -13.46 15.17
CA LEU A 421 -13.35 -12.17 15.46
C LEU A 421 -14.63 -11.89 14.67
N LEU A 422 -14.72 -12.37 13.42
CA LEU A 422 -15.88 -12.11 12.56
C LEU A 422 -17.17 -12.65 13.19
N PRO A 423 -17.25 -13.93 13.64
CA PRO A 423 -18.46 -14.46 14.27
C PRO A 423 -18.91 -13.69 15.52
N LEU A 424 -17.96 -13.16 16.28
CA LEU A 424 -18.24 -12.34 17.47
C LEU A 424 -18.82 -10.96 17.12
N THR A 425 -18.49 -10.44 15.94
CA THR A 425 -18.93 -9.11 15.49
C THR A 425 -20.34 -9.15 14.89
N ILE A 426 -20.69 -10.21 14.16
CA ILE A 426 -22.04 -10.42 13.63
C ILE A 426 -23.02 -10.96 14.70
N GLY A 427 -22.51 -11.61 15.74
CA GLY A 427 -23.29 -12.11 16.87
C GLY A 427 -24.14 -13.34 16.57
N ASP A 428 -24.69 -13.97 17.61
CA ASP A 428 -25.49 -15.21 17.48
C ASP A 428 -26.84 -15.00 16.76
N GLN A 429 -27.25 -13.75 16.55
CA GLN A 429 -28.46 -13.37 15.82
C GLN A 429 -28.23 -13.15 14.32
N ALA A 430 -26.99 -13.33 13.84
CA ALA A 430 -26.66 -13.21 12.43
C ALA A 430 -27.48 -14.20 11.57
N ASP A 431 -28.09 -13.71 10.51
CA ASP A 431 -28.87 -14.52 9.59
C ASP A 431 -27.97 -15.57 8.90
N ALA A 432 -28.58 -16.65 8.38
CA ALA A 432 -27.84 -17.75 7.76
C ALA A 432 -26.92 -17.30 6.62
N LEU A 433 -27.30 -16.23 5.91
CA LEU A 433 -26.51 -15.64 4.83
C LEU A 433 -25.21 -14.99 5.34
N GLU A 434 -25.25 -14.25 6.45
CA GLU A 434 -24.08 -13.58 7.00
C GLU A 434 -23.03 -14.60 7.45
N ARG A 435 -23.48 -15.71 8.05
CA ARG A 435 -22.62 -16.85 8.40
C ARG A 435 -22.00 -17.50 7.17
N GLU A 436 -22.80 -17.75 6.12
CA GLU A 436 -22.30 -18.35 4.87
C GLU A 436 -21.26 -17.44 4.16
N ILE A 437 -21.44 -16.12 4.20
CA ILE A 437 -20.46 -15.13 3.71
C ILE A 437 -19.17 -15.19 4.53
N VAL A 438 -19.28 -15.16 5.86
CA VAL A 438 -18.12 -15.17 6.77
C VAL A 438 -17.30 -16.45 6.59
N ASP A 439 -17.95 -17.61 6.51
CA ASP A 439 -17.29 -18.90 6.31
C ASP A 439 -16.60 -18.97 4.94
N SER A 440 -17.31 -18.56 3.88
CA SER A 440 -16.76 -18.56 2.51
C SER A 440 -15.59 -17.57 2.38
N PHE A 441 -15.68 -16.42 3.04
CA PHE A 441 -14.62 -15.41 3.01
C PHE A 441 -13.39 -15.87 3.79
N THR A 442 -13.59 -16.42 4.99
CA THR A 442 -12.52 -16.98 5.82
C THR A 442 -11.79 -18.09 5.09
N ASN A 443 -12.51 -19.04 4.50
CA ASN A 443 -11.94 -20.14 3.72
C ASN A 443 -11.16 -19.61 2.50
N PHE A 444 -11.65 -18.57 1.82
CA PHE A 444 -10.90 -17.92 0.76
C PHE A 444 -9.59 -17.32 1.27
N LEU A 445 -9.64 -16.53 2.35
CA LEU A 445 -8.47 -15.88 2.94
C LEU A 445 -7.43 -16.90 3.38
N GLU A 446 -7.82 -17.99 4.04
CA GLU A 446 -6.90 -19.06 4.44
C GLU A 446 -6.18 -19.69 3.25
N ARG A 447 -6.90 -20.01 2.17
CA ARG A 447 -6.31 -20.55 0.93
C ARG A 447 -5.34 -19.57 0.28
N VAL A 448 -5.76 -18.31 0.19
CA VAL A 448 -4.93 -17.23 -0.34
C VAL A 448 -3.66 -17.07 0.51
N GLY A 449 -3.77 -17.04 1.83
CA GLY A 449 -2.63 -16.91 2.75
C GLY A 449 -1.60 -18.03 2.60
N GLN A 450 -2.01 -19.25 2.24
CA GLN A 450 -1.11 -20.38 1.95
C GLN A 450 -0.31 -20.22 0.65
N ARG A 451 -0.74 -19.34 -0.26
CA ARG A 451 -0.02 -19.05 -1.50
C ARG A 451 1.14 -18.09 -1.31
N PHE A 452 1.05 -17.17 -0.35
CA PHE A 452 2.09 -16.18 -0.12
C PHE A 452 3.27 -16.77 0.66
N GLY A 453 4.48 -16.38 0.26
CA GLY A 453 5.71 -16.84 0.87
C GLY A 453 6.49 -15.69 1.53
N LEU A 454 7.79 -15.67 1.28
CA LEU A 454 8.67 -14.61 1.75
C LEU A 454 8.57 -13.37 0.86
N GLY A 455 8.82 -12.20 1.44
CA GLY A 455 8.87 -10.93 0.76
C GLY A 455 10.09 -10.11 1.15
N LEU A 456 10.58 -9.33 0.20
CA LEU A 456 11.60 -8.32 0.44
C LEU A 456 11.23 -7.07 -0.33
N SER A 457 11.25 -5.92 0.34
CA SER A 457 11.28 -4.62 -0.33
C SER A 457 12.45 -3.78 0.16
N TYR A 458 12.95 -2.91 -0.69
CA TYR A 458 13.99 -1.94 -0.36
C TYR A 458 13.70 -0.61 -1.04
N THR A 459 14.27 0.45 -0.49
CA THR A 459 14.14 1.80 -1.01
C THR A 459 15.52 2.39 -1.26
N VAL A 460 15.70 3.04 -2.39
CA VAL A 460 16.89 3.80 -2.77
C VAL A 460 16.53 5.24 -3.12
N VAL A 461 17.51 6.13 -3.03
CA VAL A 461 17.38 7.51 -3.54
C VAL A 461 18.03 7.58 -4.92
N GLU A 462 17.21 7.84 -5.95
CA GLU A 462 17.62 8.02 -7.34
C GLU A 462 17.38 9.50 -7.74
N GLY A 463 18.42 10.33 -7.64
CA GLY A 463 18.30 11.78 -7.83
C GLY A 463 17.37 12.40 -6.80
N ASN A 464 16.26 13.00 -7.24
CA ASN A 464 15.23 13.58 -6.37
C ASN A 464 14.03 12.63 -6.14
N THR A 465 14.23 11.33 -6.38
CA THR A 465 13.16 10.33 -6.30
C THR A 465 13.50 9.29 -5.26
N LEU A 466 12.56 9.02 -4.36
CA LEU A 466 12.60 7.87 -3.48
C LEU A 466 11.97 6.68 -4.22
N VAL A 467 12.76 5.68 -4.55
CA VAL A 467 12.33 4.51 -5.35
C VAL A 467 12.33 3.27 -4.46
N GLY A 468 11.14 2.78 -4.13
CA GLY A 468 10.90 1.50 -3.49
C GLY A 468 10.76 0.39 -4.53
N ARG A 469 11.40 -0.75 -4.32
CA ARG A 469 11.25 -1.96 -5.14
C ARG A 469 11.07 -3.16 -4.24
N GLY A 470 10.12 -4.02 -4.57
CA GLY A 470 9.83 -5.23 -3.82
C GLY A 470 9.69 -6.46 -4.70
N PHE A 471 9.85 -7.61 -4.06
CA PHE A 471 9.47 -8.90 -4.60
C PHE A 471 8.85 -9.73 -3.48
N TYR A 472 7.74 -10.37 -3.80
CA TYR A 472 6.94 -11.15 -2.87
C TYR A 472 6.58 -12.47 -3.52
N GLU A 473 6.87 -13.57 -2.83
CA GLU A 473 6.61 -14.91 -3.34
C GLU A 473 5.11 -15.22 -3.33
N VAL A 474 4.62 -15.76 -4.44
CA VAL A 474 3.27 -16.29 -4.55
C VAL A 474 3.29 -17.60 -5.33
N ARG A 475 2.64 -18.62 -4.79
CA ARG A 475 2.35 -19.89 -5.46
C ARG A 475 1.07 -19.71 -6.28
N TRP A 476 1.21 -19.57 -7.59
CA TRP A 476 0.10 -19.23 -8.49
C TRP A 476 -0.92 -20.34 -8.75
#